data_AF-A0A080WKU0-F1
#
_entry.id   AF-A0A080WKU0-F1
#
_cell.length_a   1.000
_cell.length_b   1.000
_cell.length_c   1.000
_cell.angle_alpha   90.00
_cell.angle_beta   90.00
_cell.angle_gamma   90.00
#
_symmetry.space_group_name_H-M   'P 1'
#
loop_
_entity.id
_entity.type
_entity.pdbx_description
1 polymer ?
#
loop_
_entity_poly.entity_id
_entity_poly.type
_entity_poly.pdbx_seq_one_letter_code
_entity_poly.pdbx_strand_id
1 'polypeptide(L)'
;MIYSYISMWPNQAAETSTLSALDIDQRISAILSTANEITSMGRYDLRFIIFPTFIAGVVATSPTHKMIALDILSNFEANDGVGRNVATTRQLLQTVYQHQTNAYLRCGHTFDVDWLDVMAKQGLQLVNFGL
;
A
#
# COMPACT_ATOMS: atom_id res chain seq x y z
N MET A 1 -5.26 -9.09 -13.12
CA MET A 1 -4.44 -9.94 -12.23
C MET A 1 -3.31 -9.09 -11.65
N ILE A 2 -3.42 -8.70 -10.37
CA ILE A 2 -2.42 -7.91 -9.61
C ILE A 2 -1.41 -8.83 -8.89
N TYR A 3 -1.69 -10.14 -8.82
CA TYR A 3 -0.86 -11.12 -8.11
C TYR A 3 0.56 -11.30 -8.68
N SER A 4 0.81 -10.93 -9.95
CA SER A 4 2.15 -10.94 -10.56
C SER A 4 3.09 -9.83 -10.06
N TYR A 5 2.59 -8.90 -9.24
CA TYR A 5 3.34 -7.75 -8.73
C TYR A 5 3.70 -7.81 -7.25
N ILE A 6 3.19 -8.81 -6.52
CA ILE A 6 3.68 -9.06 -5.16
C ILE A 6 4.98 -9.80 -5.35
N SER A 7 6.10 -9.08 -5.19
CA SER A 7 7.46 -9.59 -5.30
C SER A 7 7.64 -10.71 -4.27
N MET A 8 7.31 -11.95 -4.64
CA MET A 8 7.40 -13.12 -3.76
C MET A 8 8.84 -13.63 -3.67
N TRP A 9 9.73 -13.18 -4.57
CA TRP A 9 11.16 -13.42 -4.50
C TRP A 9 11.99 -12.32 -5.18
N PRO A 10 13.28 -12.18 -4.83
CA PRO A 10 14.20 -11.24 -5.48
C PRO A 10 14.31 -11.52 -7.00
N ASN A 11 14.43 -10.47 -7.82
CA ASN A 11 14.51 -10.46 -9.31
C ASN A 11 13.20 -10.60 -10.11
N GLN A 12 12.02 -10.69 -9.50
CA GLN A 12 10.74 -10.77 -10.24
C GLN A 12 10.45 -9.52 -11.12
N ALA A 13 10.93 -8.35 -10.70
CA ALA A 13 10.81 -7.11 -11.47
C ALA A 13 11.66 -7.09 -12.75
N ALA A 14 12.74 -7.89 -12.81
CA ALA A 14 13.60 -7.98 -13.99
C ALA A 14 12.97 -8.84 -15.12
N GLU A 15 12.08 -9.78 -14.77
CA GLU A 15 11.39 -10.67 -15.72
C GLU A 15 10.05 -10.08 -16.22
N THR A 16 9.48 -9.10 -15.51
CA THR A 16 8.19 -8.46 -15.86
C THR A 16 8.40 -7.21 -16.72
N SER A 17 9.29 -7.30 -17.70
CA SER A 17 9.79 -6.20 -18.54
C SER A 17 8.82 -5.71 -19.62
N THR A 18 7.51 -5.62 -19.33
CA THR A 18 6.50 -5.19 -20.33
C THR A 18 5.46 -4.18 -19.84
N LEU A 19 5.45 -3.81 -18.55
CA LEU A 19 4.49 -2.85 -18.03
C LEU A 19 5.20 -1.53 -17.71
N SER A 20 4.80 -0.49 -18.43
CA SER A 20 5.38 0.84 -18.30
C SER A 20 5.00 1.47 -16.95
N ALA A 21 5.77 2.45 -16.48
CA ALA A 21 5.42 3.22 -15.28
C ALA A 21 4.01 3.84 -15.37
N LEU A 22 3.54 4.14 -16.58
CA LEU A 22 2.19 4.63 -16.84
C LEU A 22 1.11 3.58 -16.51
N ASP A 23 1.35 2.31 -16.85
CA ASP A 23 0.40 1.22 -16.56
C ASP A 23 0.28 0.95 -15.06
N ILE A 24 1.37 1.17 -14.32
CA ILE A 24 1.41 1.06 -12.86
C ILE A 24 0.59 2.19 -12.24
N ASP A 25 0.81 3.44 -12.69
CA ASP A 25 0.10 4.60 -12.17
C ASP A 25 -1.42 4.50 -12.41
N GLN A 26 -1.83 4.08 -13.62
CA GLN A 26 -3.24 3.83 -13.92
C GLN A 26 -3.88 2.79 -13.00
N ARG A 27 -3.16 1.71 -12.67
CA ARG A 27 -3.66 0.67 -11.75
C ARG A 27 -3.78 1.18 -10.32
N ILE A 28 -2.81 1.97 -9.87
CA ILE A 28 -2.86 2.65 -8.57
C ILE A 28 -4.08 3.55 -8.51
N SER A 29 -4.29 4.42 -9.51
CA SER A 29 -5.44 5.31 -9.56
C SER A 29 -6.76 4.55 -9.55
N ALA A 30 -6.87 3.43 -10.29
CA ALA A 30 -8.08 2.60 -10.28
C ALA A 30 -8.38 2.02 -8.89
N ILE A 31 -7.38 1.45 -8.22
CA ILE A 31 -7.53 0.91 -6.86
C ILE A 31 -7.97 2.00 -5.88
N LEU A 32 -7.26 3.14 -5.90
CA LEU A 32 -7.56 4.25 -4.99
C LEU A 32 -8.94 4.86 -5.27
N SER A 33 -9.34 4.95 -6.53
CA SER A 33 -10.68 5.42 -6.91
C SER A 33 -11.77 4.48 -6.39
N THR A 34 -11.64 3.17 -6.59
CA THR A 34 -12.60 2.17 -6.08
C THR A 34 -12.66 2.20 -4.55
N ALA A 35 -11.51 2.29 -3.88
CA ALA A 35 -11.47 2.35 -2.44
C ALA A 35 -12.09 3.64 -1.89
N ASN A 36 -11.88 4.77 -2.56
CA ASN A 36 -12.50 6.05 -2.22
C ASN A 36 -14.03 6.02 -2.41
N GLU A 37 -14.52 5.40 -3.47
CA GLU A 37 -15.95 5.17 -3.71
C GLU A 37 -16.57 4.35 -2.56
N ILE A 38 -15.94 3.24 -2.18
CA ILE A 38 -16.37 2.42 -1.03
C ILE A 38 -16.45 3.24 0.26
N THR A 39 -15.43 4.05 0.55
CA THR A 39 -15.44 4.92 1.74
C THR A 39 -16.53 5.99 1.66
N SER A 40 -16.79 6.57 0.48
CA SER A 40 -17.85 7.58 0.30
C SER A 40 -19.26 6.99 0.48
N MET A 41 -19.44 5.70 0.17
CA MET A 41 -20.69 4.97 0.42
C MET A 41 -20.83 4.51 1.87
N GLY A 42 -19.84 4.77 2.74
CA GLY A 42 -19.82 4.31 4.13
C GLY A 42 -19.72 2.79 4.27
N ARG A 43 -19.27 2.07 3.23
CA ARG A 43 -19.23 0.60 3.17
C ARG A 43 -17.94 0.05 3.80
N TYR A 44 -17.73 0.38 5.07
CA TYR A 44 -16.55 -0.07 5.83
C TYR A 44 -16.55 -1.57 6.15
N ASP A 45 -17.68 -2.25 5.89
CA ASP A 45 -17.80 -3.71 5.90
C ASP A 45 -16.96 -4.39 4.79
N LEU A 46 -16.66 -3.68 3.69
CA LEU A 46 -15.94 -4.20 2.53
C LEU A 46 -14.41 -4.20 2.73
N ARG A 47 -13.95 -4.90 3.77
CA ARG A 47 -12.55 -4.90 4.23
C ARG A 47 -11.53 -5.43 3.23
N PHE A 48 -11.96 -6.19 2.22
CA PHE A 48 -11.06 -6.74 1.20
C PHE A 48 -10.27 -5.66 0.43
N ILE A 49 -10.74 -4.41 0.43
CA ILE A 49 -10.08 -3.30 -0.27
C ILE A 49 -8.87 -2.72 0.50
N ILE A 50 -8.73 -3.06 1.78
CA ILE A 50 -7.65 -2.55 2.64
C ILE A 50 -6.28 -2.98 2.09
N PHE A 51 -6.11 -4.26 1.72
CA PHE A 51 -4.84 -4.73 1.18
C PHE A 51 -4.48 -4.12 -0.17
N PRO A 52 -5.36 -4.10 -1.19
CA PRO A 52 -5.11 -3.38 -2.43
C PRO A 52 -4.74 -1.91 -2.21
N THR A 53 -5.42 -1.21 -1.30
CA THR A 53 -5.13 0.19 -0.96
C THR A 53 -3.74 0.34 -0.37
N PHE A 54 -3.37 -0.54 0.57
CA PHE A 54 -2.03 -0.59 1.14
C PHE A 54 -0.97 -0.78 0.06
N ILE A 55 -1.12 -1.78 -0.80
CA ILE A 55 -0.16 -2.06 -1.88
C ILE A 55 -0.06 -0.89 -2.84
N ALA A 56 -1.19 -0.31 -3.27
CA ALA A 56 -1.22 0.87 -4.12
C ALA A 56 -0.45 2.04 -3.51
N GLY A 57 -0.55 2.24 -2.19
CA GLY A 57 0.26 3.21 -1.45
C GLY A 57 1.75 2.88 -1.45
N VAL A 58 2.12 1.63 -1.17
CA VAL A 58 3.53 1.18 -1.14
C VAL A 58 4.23 1.43 -2.48
N VAL A 59 3.56 1.10 -3.59
CA VAL A 59 4.13 1.24 -4.94
C VAL A 59 3.99 2.65 -5.53
N ALA A 60 3.19 3.53 -4.91
CA ALA A 60 2.99 4.88 -5.39
C ALA A 60 4.29 5.68 -5.40
N THR A 61 4.58 6.31 -6.54
CA THR A 61 5.69 7.26 -6.68
C THR A 61 5.23 8.69 -6.42
N SER A 62 3.97 9.01 -6.72
CA SER A 62 3.40 10.35 -6.52
C SER A 62 3.01 10.58 -5.05
N PRO A 63 3.35 11.75 -4.46
CA PRO A 63 2.90 12.10 -3.11
C PRO A 63 1.38 12.10 -2.96
N THR A 64 0.66 12.50 -4.02
CA THR A 64 -0.81 12.52 -4.04
C THR A 64 -1.40 11.13 -3.85
N HIS A 65 -0.94 10.13 -4.60
CA HIS A 65 -1.41 8.75 -4.43
C HIS A 65 -1.07 8.21 -3.03
N LYS A 66 0.11 8.56 -2.51
CA LYS A 66 0.51 8.18 -1.14
C LYS A 66 -0.43 8.75 -0.07
N MET A 67 -0.79 10.03 -0.20
CA MET A 67 -1.73 10.70 0.70
C MET A 67 -3.12 10.09 0.63
N ILE A 68 -3.65 9.86 -0.57
CA ILE A 68 -4.97 9.24 -0.77
C ILE A 68 -5.01 7.85 -0.13
N ALA A 69 -3.99 7.02 -0.32
CA ALA A 69 -3.93 5.70 0.30
C ALA A 69 -4.00 5.78 1.85
N LEU A 70 -3.27 6.72 2.46
CA LEU A 70 -3.31 6.91 3.92
C LEU A 70 -4.66 7.43 4.41
N ASP A 71 -5.29 8.34 3.67
CA ASP A 71 -6.60 8.88 4.01
C ASP A 71 -7.67 7.79 4.01
N ILE A 72 -7.70 6.96 2.96
CA ILE A 72 -8.61 5.82 2.86
C ILE A 72 -8.41 4.86 4.04
N LEU A 73 -7.18 4.48 4.35
CA LEU A 73 -6.90 3.60 5.51
C LEU A 73 -7.30 4.25 6.84
N SER A 74 -7.15 5.57 6.98
CA SER A 74 -7.60 6.30 8.17
C SER A 74 -9.13 6.29 8.30
N ASN A 75 -9.85 6.44 7.19
CA ASN A 75 -11.31 6.34 7.15
C ASN A 75 -11.80 4.95 7.57
N PHE A 76 -11.16 3.88 7.10
CA PHE A 76 -11.48 2.52 7.57
C PHE A 76 -11.16 2.33 9.05
N GLU A 77 -10.02 2.83 9.56
CA GLU A 77 -9.66 2.71 10.98
C GLU A 77 -10.67 3.41 11.89
N ALA A 78 -11.16 4.59 11.49
CA ALA A 78 -12.07 5.39 12.30
C ALA A 78 -13.50 4.82 12.34
N ASN A 79 -13.93 4.13 11.29
CA ASN A 79 -15.33 3.69 11.14
C ASN A 79 -15.51 2.16 11.25
N ASP A 80 -14.42 1.39 11.31
CA ASP A 80 -14.48 -0.05 11.54
C ASP A 80 -14.41 -0.38 13.04
N GLY A 81 -15.40 -1.14 13.53
CA GLY A 81 -15.44 -1.64 14.91
C GLY A 81 -14.29 -2.61 15.26
N VAL A 82 -13.46 -3.00 14.28
CA VAL A 82 -12.27 -3.86 14.42
C VAL A 82 -11.00 -3.10 14.00
N GLY A 83 -10.75 -1.94 14.61
CA GLY A 83 -9.69 -0.99 14.20
C GLY A 83 -8.23 -1.47 14.31
N ARG A 84 -7.92 -2.59 14.97
CA ARG A 84 -6.51 -2.97 15.23
C ARG A 84 -5.72 -3.36 13.99
N ASN A 85 -6.32 -4.10 13.06
CA ASN A 85 -5.62 -4.53 11.83
C ASN A 85 -5.47 -3.37 10.84
N VAL A 86 -6.48 -2.50 10.75
CA VAL A 86 -6.41 -1.30 9.90
C VAL A 86 -5.40 -0.31 10.44
N ALA A 87 -5.37 -0.08 11.76
CA ALA A 87 -4.37 0.76 12.41
C ALA A 87 -2.95 0.24 12.16
N THR A 88 -2.75 -1.07 12.30
CA THR A 88 -1.45 -1.73 12.01
C THR A 88 -1.06 -1.54 10.55
N THR A 89 -2.01 -1.70 9.62
CA THR A 89 -1.78 -1.51 8.18
C THR A 89 -1.41 -0.05 7.85
N ARG A 90 -2.13 0.91 8.41
CA ARG A 90 -1.86 2.34 8.23
C ARG A 90 -0.49 2.72 8.80
N GLN A 91 -0.16 2.25 10.01
CA GLN A 91 1.13 2.49 10.65
C GLN A 91 2.29 1.91 9.83
N LEU A 92 2.12 0.69 9.30
CA LEU A 92 3.11 0.09 8.40
C LEU A 92 3.32 0.96 7.16
N LEU A 93 2.25 1.45 6.53
CA LEU A 93 2.36 2.30 5.35
C LEU A 93 3.08 3.63 5.64
N GLN A 94 2.78 4.27 6.77
CA GLN A 94 3.48 5.48 7.22
C GLN A 94 4.98 5.22 7.41
N THR A 95 5.32 4.08 8.01
CA THR A 95 6.72 3.67 8.18
C THR A 95 7.39 3.46 6.82
N VAL A 96 6.75 2.75 5.89
CA VAL A 96 7.28 2.55 4.54
C VAL A 96 7.57 3.89 3.87
N TYR A 97 6.68 4.88 4.00
CA TYR A 97 6.93 6.22 3.44
C TYR A 97 8.12 6.92 4.07
N GLN A 98 8.31 6.78 5.39
CA GLN A 98 9.50 7.32 6.07
C GLN A 98 10.77 6.67 5.53
N HIS A 99 10.79 5.34 5.39
CA HIS A 99 11.94 4.63 4.82
C HIS A 99 12.20 5.02 3.37
N GLN A 100 11.16 5.14 2.53
CA GLN A 100 11.30 5.58 1.14
C GLN A 100 11.84 7.01 1.06
N THR A 101 11.37 7.92 1.92
CA THR A 101 11.86 9.29 1.98
C THR A 101 13.35 9.33 2.35
N ASN A 102 13.74 8.58 3.38
CA ASN A 102 15.13 8.48 3.81
C ASN A 102 16.03 7.86 2.73
N ALA A 103 15.56 6.80 2.05
CA ALA A 103 16.29 6.16 0.96
C ALA A 103 16.48 7.10 -0.23
N TYR A 104 15.43 7.86 -0.58
CA TYR A 104 15.50 8.86 -1.65
C TYR A 104 16.53 9.96 -1.32
N LEU A 105 16.54 10.46 -0.09
CA LEU A 105 17.52 11.48 0.34
C LEU A 105 18.96 10.96 0.34
N ARG A 106 19.18 9.66 0.63
CA ARG A 106 20.52 9.06 0.72
C ARG A 106 21.06 8.57 -0.62
N CYS A 107 20.22 7.97 -1.44
CA CYS A 107 20.61 7.19 -2.62
C CYS A 107 19.98 7.72 -3.92
N GLY A 108 19.09 8.71 -3.86
CA GLY A 108 18.39 9.26 -5.02
C GLY A 108 17.24 8.38 -5.57
N HIS A 109 16.97 7.24 -4.93
CA HIS A 109 15.90 6.32 -5.33
C HIS A 109 15.27 5.62 -4.13
N THR A 110 14.07 5.05 -4.31
CA THR A 110 13.31 4.34 -3.27
C THR A 110 13.31 2.81 -3.42
N PHE A 111 13.97 2.27 -4.46
CA PHE A 111 13.96 0.85 -4.81
C PHE A 111 14.46 -0.10 -3.71
N ASP A 112 15.22 0.43 -2.75
CA ASP A 112 15.84 -0.35 -1.67
C ASP A 112 14.90 -0.55 -0.46
N VAL A 113 13.65 -0.11 -0.56
CA VAL A 113 12.66 -0.23 0.52
C VAL A 113 11.68 -1.35 0.23
N ASP A 114 11.94 -2.51 0.82
CA ASP A 114 10.99 -3.63 0.88
C ASP A 114 10.07 -3.47 2.11
N TRP A 115 8.76 -3.43 1.86
CA TRP A 115 7.76 -3.29 2.91
C TRP A 115 7.65 -4.54 3.80
N LEU A 116 7.99 -5.74 3.28
CA LEU A 116 8.03 -6.98 4.06
C LEU A 116 9.17 -6.93 5.08
N ASP A 117 10.34 -6.46 4.67
CA ASP A 117 11.48 -6.23 5.57
C ASP A 117 11.16 -5.18 6.63
N VAL A 118 10.49 -4.09 6.26
CA VAL A 118 10.03 -3.06 7.20
C VAL A 118 9.06 -3.65 8.22
N MET A 119 8.09 -4.44 7.76
CA MET A 119 7.11 -5.12 8.61
C MET A 119 7.79 -6.08 9.60
N ALA A 120 8.70 -6.91 9.12
CA ALA A 120 9.44 -7.88 9.93
C ALA A 120 10.31 -7.19 10.99
N LYS A 121 11.03 -6.12 10.60
CA LYS A 121 11.90 -5.35 11.52
C LYS A 121 11.12 -4.63 12.61
N GLN A 122 9.89 -4.21 12.34
CA GLN A 122 9.03 -3.56 13.34
C GLN A 122 8.22 -4.54 14.20
N GLY A 123 8.34 -5.86 13.96
CA GLY A 123 7.58 -6.87 14.69
C GLY A 123 6.07 -6.77 14.47
N LEU A 124 5.64 -6.14 13.36
CA LEU A 124 4.23 -5.99 13.04
C LEU A 124 3.69 -7.31 12.51
N GLN A 125 2.83 -7.96 13.28
CA GLN A 125 2.11 -9.16 12.84
C GLN A 125 0.80 -8.75 12.17
N LEU A 126 0.83 -8.63 10.85
CA LEU A 126 -0.38 -8.40 10.07
C LEU A 126 -1.07 -9.74 9.84
N VAL A 127 -1.91 -10.13 10.81
CA VAL A 127 -2.57 -11.44 10.84
C VAL A 127 -3.59 -11.56 9.71
N ASN A 128 -4.20 -10.44 9.31
CA ASN A 128 -5.20 -10.44 8.27
C ASN A 128 -5.55 -9.04 7.73
N PHE A 129 -5.56 -8.86 6.41
CA PHE A 129 -6.11 -7.67 5.74
C PHE A 129 -7.61 -7.83 5.43
N GLY A 130 -8.38 -8.40 6.38
CA GLY A 130 -9.83 -8.53 6.24
C GLY A 130 -10.36 -9.77 5.51
N LEU A 131 -9.62 -10.89 5.49
CA LEU A 131 -10.13 -12.24 5.18
C LEU A 131 -10.99 -12.82 6.31
#